data_AF-A0A7W1E5W7-F1
#
_entry.id   AF-A0A7W1E5W7-F1
#
_cell.length_a   1.000
_cell.length_b   1.000
_cell.length_c   1.000
_cell.angle_alpha   90.00
_cell.angle_beta   90.00
_cell.angle_gamma   90.00
#
_symmetry.space_group_name_H-M   'P 1'
#
loop_
_entity.id
_entity.type
_entity.pdbx_description
1 polymer ?
#
loop_
_entity_poly.entity_id
_entity_poly.type
_entity_poly.pdbx_seq_one_letter_code
_entity_poly.pdbx_strand_id
1 'polypeptide(L)'
;MRALSVLALTTAAACASVKPATTTSPTPGTSASRDTTPPSMPRGGISSPNADPFPSTYTPWASRATVIRNVTLLTAAGPSIRNGSILLRDGKIAELGAT
;
A
#
# COMPACT_ATOMS: atom_id res chain seq x y z
N MET A 1 17.46 3.53 44.83
CA MET A 1 16.88 3.69 46.18
C MET A 1 15.75 4.70 46.11
N ARG A 2 14.53 4.28 46.50
CA ARG A 2 13.34 5.10 46.86
C ARG A 2 12.68 5.85 45.68
N ALA A 3 11.37 5.88 45.47
CA ALA A 3 10.24 5.42 46.27
C ALA A 3 9.05 5.06 45.37
N LEU A 4 8.30 4.09 45.88
CA LEU A 4 6.96 3.64 45.53
C LEU A 4 5.94 4.80 45.59
N SER A 5 5.02 4.89 44.62
CA SER A 5 3.69 5.49 44.83
C SER A 5 2.67 4.92 43.85
N VAL A 6 1.92 3.95 44.37
CA VAL A 6 0.66 3.43 43.85
C VAL A 6 -0.43 4.48 44.09
N LEU A 7 -1.29 4.76 43.11
CA LEU A 7 -2.65 5.22 43.40
C LEU A 7 -3.63 4.67 42.37
N ALA A 8 -4.36 3.64 42.82
CA ALA A 8 -5.56 3.13 42.19
C ALA A 8 -6.71 4.14 42.33
N LEU A 9 -7.58 4.24 41.31
CA LEU A 9 -8.93 4.77 41.49
C LEU A 9 -9.91 4.00 40.59
N THR A 10 -10.75 3.21 41.25
CA THR A 10 -11.89 2.44 40.74
C THR A 10 -13.13 3.32 40.58
N THR A 11 -13.89 3.21 39.47
CA THR A 11 -15.31 3.60 39.46
C THR A 11 -16.18 2.80 38.47
N ALA A 12 -17.13 2.08 39.09
CA ALA A 12 -18.54 1.89 38.75
C ALA A 12 -18.98 1.20 37.44
N ALA A 13 -19.61 0.04 37.66
CA ALA A 13 -20.49 -0.68 36.77
C ALA A 13 -21.76 0.08 36.40
N ALA A 14 -22.22 -0.08 35.16
CA ALA A 14 -23.61 0.15 34.76
C ALA A 14 -24.03 -0.91 33.73
N CYS A 15 -24.74 -1.95 34.19
CA CYS A 15 -25.49 -2.85 33.34
C CYS A 15 -26.82 -2.18 32.95
N ALA A 16 -27.05 -1.98 31.65
CA ALA A 16 -28.38 -1.66 31.13
C ALA A 16 -28.98 -2.95 30.54
N SER A 17 -30.02 -3.47 31.17
CA SER A 17 -30.83 -4.58 30.64
C SER A 17 -31.71 -4.07 29.50
N VAL A 18 -31.38 -4.46 28.25
CA VAL A 18 -32.27 -4.27 27.10
C VAL A 18 -33.18 -5.50 26.98
N LYS A 19 -34.49 -5.26 26.89
CA LYS A 19 -35.54 -6.26 26.71
C LYS A 19 -35.51 -6.75 25.25
N PRO A 20 -35.40 -8.05 24.94
CA PRO A 20 -35.48 -8.50 23.56
C PRO A 20 -36.92 -8.37 23.07
N ALA A 21 -37.12 -7.53 22.06
CA ALA A 21 -38.35 -7.53 21.28
C ALA A 21 -38.30 -8.71 20.31
N THR A 22 -39.18 -9.68 20.52
CA THR A 22 -39.48 -10.74 19.56
C THR A 22 -40.19 -10.13 18.35
N THR A 23 -39.43 -9.85 17.30
CA THR A 23 -39.97 -9.66 15.95
C THR A 23 -40.07 -11.03 15.30
N THR A 24 -41.29 -11.52 15.13
CA THR A 24 -41.62 -12.66 14.27
C THR A 24 -41.09 -12.35 12.86
N SER A 25 -40.01 -13.02 12.47
CA SER A 25 -39.50 -12.95 11.10
C SER A 25 -40.34 -13.88 10.21
N PRO A 26 -40.76 -13.44 9.02
CA PRO A 26 -41.53 -14.28 8.11
C PRO A 26 -40.68 -15.45 7.60
N THR A 27 -41.33 -16.60 7.45
CA THR A 27 -40.81 -17.86 6.92
C THR A 27 -39.93 -17.65 5.68
N PRO A 28 -38.67 -18.14 5.66
CA PRO A 28 -37.84 -18.09 4.46
C PRO A 28 -38.45 -18.99 3.37
N GLY A 29 -38.92 -18.39 2.28
CA GLY A 29 -39.23 -19.12 1.06
C GLY A 29 -37.97 -19.79 0.52
N THR A 30 -38.10 -21.06 0.11
CA THR A 30 -37.05 -21.85 -0.53
C THR A 30 -36.43 -21.07 -1.69
N SER A 31 -35.23 -20.56 -1.46
CA SER A 31 -34.46 -19.87 -2.49
C SER A 31 -33.94 -20.93 -3.47
N ALA A 32 -34.39 -20.84 -4.73
CA ALA A 32 -33.83 -21.62 -5.82
C ALA A 32 -32.30 -21.42 -5.86
N SER A 33 -31.56 -22.52 -5.93
CA SER A 33 -30.10 -22.53 -5.99
C SER A 33 -29.64 -21.74 -7.21
N ARG A 34 -29.08 -20.55 -6.98
CA ARG A 34 -28.44 -19.77 -8.04
C ARG A 34 -27.13 -20.46 -8.40
N ASP A 35 -26.91 -20.62 -9.69
CA ASP A 35 -25.63 -21.03 -10.24
C ASP A 35 -24.54 -20.10 -9.69
N THR A 36 -23.61 -20.67 -8.94
CA THR A 36 -22.61 -19.95 -8.13
C THR A 36 -21.29 -19.79 -8.85
N THR A 37 -21.22 -20.12 -10.14
CA THR A 37 -20.00 -19.95 -10.93
C THR A 37 -19.67 -18.44 -11.02
N PRO A 38 -18.66 -17.94 -10.28
CA PRO A 38 -18.38 -16.51 -10.27
C PRO A 38 -17.84 -16.13 -11.65
N PRO A 39 -18.31 -15.04 -12.26
CA PRO A 39 -17.73 -14.56 -13.51
C PRO A 39 -16.24 -14.30 -13.30
N SER A 40 -15.42 -14.75 -14.26
CA SER A 40 -13.99 -14.43 -14.33
C SER A 40 -13.82 -12.91 -14.45
N MET A 41 -13.67 -12.23 -13.32
CA MET A 41 -13.42 -10.80 -13.28
C MET A 41 -11.98 -10.49 -13.72
N PRO A 42 -11.75 -9.41 -14.50
CA PRO A 42 -10.41 -8.99 -14.88
C PRO A 42 -9.56 -8.62 -13.66
N ARG A 43 -8.23 -8.63 -13.82
CA ARG A 43 -7.28 -8.19 -12.77
C ARG A 43 -7.71 -6.82 -12.26
N GLY A 44 -7.86 -6.70 -10.94
CA GLY A 44 -8.32 -5.48 -10.31
C GLY A 44 -9.83 -5.31 -10.14
N GLY A 45 -10.65 -6.29 -10.59
CA GLY A 45 -12.11 -6.25 -10.41
C GLY A 45 -12.61 -6.44 -8.96
N ILE A 46 -11.69 -6.70 -8.02
CA ILE A 46 -11.97 -6.83 -6.59
C ILE A 46 -11.00 -5.97 -5.79
N SER A 47 -11.51 -5.21 -4.82
CA SER A 47 -10.71 -4.41 -3.89
C SER A 47 -10.14 -5.29 -2.77
N SER A 48 -9.27 -6.23 -3.13
CA SER A 48 -8.49 -7.05 -2.19
C SER A 48 -7.06 -6.48 -2.08
N PRO A 49 -6.37 -6.61 -0.93
CA PRO A 49 -4.96 -6.26 -0.83
C PRO A 49 -4.14 -6.92 -1.96
N ASN A 50 -3.27 -6.15 -2.60
CA ASN A 50 -2.45 -6.56 -3.75
C ASN A 50 -3.22 -6.96 -5.02
N ALA A 51 -4.53 -6.74 -5.09
CA ALA A 51 -5.32 -7.06 -6.29
C ALA A 51 -5.05 -6.13 -7.49
N ASP A 52 -4.29 -5.04 -7.27
CA ASP A 52 -3.97 -4.03 -8.28
C ASP A 52 -5.22 -3.56 -9.05
N PRO A 53 -6.20 -2.92 -8.36
CA PRO A 53 -7.47 -2.49 -8.96
C PRO A 53 -7.32 -1.49 -10.12
N PHE A 54 -6.18 -0.82 -10.20
CA PHE A 54 -5.90 0.21 -11.19
C PHE A 54 -4.52 -0.05 -11.81
N PRO A 55 -4.36 -1.12 -12.61
CA PRO A 55 -3.07 -1.45 -13.18
C PRO A 55 -2.63 -0.33 -14.11
N SER A 56 -1.36 0.06 -14.00
CA SER A 56 -0.78 1.06 -14.91
C SER A 56 -0.81 0.55 -16.35
N THR A 57 -1.31 1.37 -17.27
CA THR A 57 -1.26 1.11 -18.72
C THR A 57 0.02 1.65 -19.37
N TYR A 58 0.86 2.34 -18.60
CA TYR A 58 2.10 2.94 -19.08
C TYR A 58 3.11 1.86 -19.47
N THR A 59 3.55 1.92 -20.72
CA THR A 59 4.70 1.16 -21.22
C THR A 59 5.87 2.12 -21.47
N PRO A 60 7.00 1.99 -20.75
CA PRO A 60 8.15 2.85 -21.00
C PRO A 60 8.69 2.63 -22.41
N TRP A 61 9.15 3.71 -23.04
CA TRP A 61 9.86 3.61 -24.31
C TRP A 61 11.20 2.91 -24.15
N ALA A 62 11.71 2.37 -25.26
CA ALA A 62 13.06 1.81 -25.32
C ALA A 62 14.08 2.88 -24.87
N SER A 63 14.90 2.51 -23.88
CA SER A 63 15.92 3.40 -23.36
C SER A 63 17.06 3.55 -24.36
N ARG A 64 17.53 4.79 -24.56
CA ARG A 64 18.76 5.07 -25.30
C ARG A 64 19.89 5.34 -24.32
N ALA A 65 21.06 4.75 -24.59
CA ALA A 65 22.27 5.04 -23.83
C ALA A 65 22.57 6.54 -23.94
N THR A 66 22.63 7.22 -22.79
CA THR A 66 22.74 8.68 -22.71
C THR A 66 23.79 9.04 -21.68
N VAL A 67 24.73 9.91 -22.04
CA VAL A 67 25.73 10.44 -21.11
C VAL A 67 25.48 11.93 -20.90
N ILE A 68 25.36 12.34 -19.64
CA ILE A 68 25.35 13.74 -19.23
C ILE A 68 26.73 14.05 -18.64
N ARG A 69 27.37 15.13 -19.09
CA ARG A 69 28.80 15.43 -18.81
C ARG A 69 28.96 16.85 -18.29
N ASN A 70 30.08 17.11 -17.62
CA ASN A 70 30.45 18.43 -17.11
C ASN A 70 29.38 19.03 -16.19
N VAL A 71 28.84 18.20 -15.29
CA VAL A 71 27.80 18.59 -14.34
C VAL A 71 28.30 18.52 -12.90
N THR A 72 27.56 19.13 -11.99
CA THR A 72 27.70 18.85 -10.56
C THR A 72 26.65 17.80 -10.16
N LEU A 73 27.09 16.58 -9.85
CA LEU A 73 26.20 15.50 -9.42
C LEU A 73 25.98 15.59 -7.91
N LEU A 74 24.72 15.75 -7.51
CA LEU A 74 24.29 15.68 -6.11
C LEU A 74 23.71 14.29 -5.88
N THR A 75 24.47 13.40 -5.24
CA THR A 75 24.16 11.95 -5.23
C THR A 75 23.12 11.53 -4.19
N ALA A 76 22.85 12.37 -3.19
CA ALA A 76 21.99 12.14 -2.01
C ALA A 76 22.39 10.95 -1.11
N ALA A 77 23.11 9.96 -1.62
CA ALA A 77 23.64 8.82 -0.88
C ALA A 77 25.10 9.02 -0.41
N GLY A 78 25.75 10.12 -0.81
CA GLY A 78 27.15 10.35 -0.51
C GLY A 78 27.63 11.74 -0.96
N PRO A 79 28.93 11.89 -1.28
CA PRO A 79 29.47 13.19 -1.66
C PRO A 79 28.91 13.66 -3.01
N SER A 80 28.94 14.99 -3.18
CA SER A 80 28.72 15.61 -4.49
C SER A 80 29.95 15.46 -5.37
N ILE A 81 29.75 15.23 -6.67
CA ILE A 81 30.83 15.08 -7.65
C ILE A 81 30.83 16.31 -8.56
N ARG A 82 31.90 17.10 -8.51
CA ARG A 82 32.13 18.24 -9.40
C ARG A 82 32.75 17.75 -10.71
N ASN A 83 32.46 18.43 -11.82
CA ASN A 83 32.93 18.07 -13.16
C ASN A 83 32.63 16.60 -13.50
N GLY A 84 31.46 16.14 -13.07
CA GLY A 84 31.06 14.76 -13.16
C GLY A 84 30.42 14.41 -14.50
N SER A 85 30.36 13.10 -14.74
CA SER A 85 29.65 12.47 -15.83
C SER A 85 28.77 11.33 -15.30
N ILE A 86 27.61 11.11 -15.90
CA ILE A 86 26.68 10.01 -15.57
C ILE A 86 26.18 9.33 -16.84
N LEU A 87 26.22 8.00 -16.84
CA LEU A 87 25.71 7.15 -17.92
C LEU A 87 24.37 6.54 -17.52
N LEU A 88 23.35 6.84 -18.31
CA LEU A 88 22.03 6.23 -18.25
C LEU A 88 21.93 5.12 -19.30
N ARG A 89 21.57 3.91 -18.87
CA ARG A 89 21.42 2.72 -19.73
C ARG A 89 20.30 1.85 -19.21
N ASP A 90 19.48 1.31 -20.11
CA ASP A 90 18.39 0.38 -19.77
C ASP A 90 17.43 0.91 -18.68
N GLY A 91 17.17 2.22 -18.70
CA GLY A 91 16.30 2.90 -17.74
C GLY A 91 16.94 3.08 -16.36
N LYS A 92 18.25 2.86 -16.22
CA LYS A 92 18.99 2.90 -14.95
C LYS A 92 20.24 3.76 -15.04
N ILE A 93 20.77 4.13 -13.87
CA ILE A 93 22.12 4.68 -13.74
C ILE A 93 23.08 3.49 -13.82
N ALA A 94 23.89 3.45 -14.88
CA ALA A 94 24.88 2.39 -15.08
C ALA A 94 26.23 2.75 -14.45
N GLU A 95 26.63 4.03 -14.54
CA GLU A 95 27.92 4.51 -14.04
C GLU A 95 27.85 6.02 -13.77
N LEU A 96 28.65 6.49 -12.82
CA LEU A 96 28.87 7.90 -12.55
C LEU A 96 30.29 8.12 -11.99
N GLY A 97 30.88 9.29 -12.25
CA GLY A 97 32.23 9.60 -11.80
C GLY A 97 32.67 11.03 -12.12
N ALA A 98 33.83 11.41 -11.60
CA ALA A 98 34.52 12.62 -12.04
C ALA A 98 35.17 12.37 -13.40
N THR A 99 35.26 13.42 -14.22
CA THR A 99 35.92 13.39 -15.55
C THR A 99 37.30 14.01 -15.48
#